data_AF-A0AAD8MGV7-F1
#
_entry.id   AF-A0AAD8MGV7-F1
#
_cell.length_a   1.000
_cell.length_b   1.000
_cell.length_c   1.000
_cell.angle_alpha   90.00
_cell.angle_beta   90.00
_cell.angle_gamma   90.00
#
_symmetry.space_group_name_H-M   'P 1'
#
loop_
_entity.id
_entity.type
_entity.pdbx_description
1 polymer ?
#
loop_
_entity_poly.entity_id
_entity_poly.type
_entity_poly.pdbx_seq_one_letter_code
_entity_poly.pdbx_strand_id
1 'polypeptide(L)'
;MNIIGTRTQSYQDLGDSVPASAQQYDDSALEGVAANVKLLLKLIQDHKDACKKGQKDSRRMLRVAGMMTVLDNVRDRIKKCQSFGNKSSQAELRRCNTDVKANPPQDKKSAAGIADDEKERLRKDLNASLAARKRLEVICSSIGKEKEIMAAELARKNYELSELEEHSNDLREQNRTLLWKVRELAAEREYKTFDNENSKAQGSTADLQARNKALSEQLLRYVDGYRSMKRNLREIKEEAIVMRETVEEMSEKVAAGLEHVRALKQEIQTESDSDQLIICKEGTSEVEHVFECLEMLVSKHGQRKM
;
A
#
# COMPACT_ATOMS: atom_id res chain seq x y z
N MET A 1 31.63 11.38 -51.25
CA MET A 1 32.15 10.21 -52.00
C MET A 1 31.58 8.96 -51.36
N ASN A 2 30.90 8.16 -52.17
CA ASN A 2 30.31 6.86 -51.84
C ASN A 2 31.38 5.81 -51.52
N ILE A 3 30.95 4.72 -50.87
CA ILE A 3 31.19 3.28 -51.15
C ILE A 3 30.86 2.54 -49.83
N ILE A 4 29.69 1.89 -49.65
CA ILE A 4 29.30 0.54 -50.13
C ILE A 4 30.29 -0.52 -49.59
N GLY A 5 29.95 -1.61 -48.90
CA GLY A 5 28.69 -2.25 -48.58
C GLY A 5 28.92 -3.76 -48.35
N THR A 6 28.07 -4.38 -47.51
CA THR A 6 27.75 -5.83 -47.47
C THR A 6 28.89 -6.78 -47.03
N ARG A 7 28.71 -8.01 -46.50
CA ARG A 7 27.62 -8.99 -46.58
C ARG A 7 27.93 -10.18 -45.62
N THR A 8 26.90 -10.65 -44.89
CA THR A 8 26.48 -12.05 -44.59
C THR A 8 27.45 -13.18 -44.20
N GLN A 9 27.08 -13.92 -43.13
CA GLN A 9 26.66 -15.36 -43.05
C GLN A 9 26.80 -15.82 -41.56
N SER A 10 26.05 -16.75 -40.94
CA SER A 10 25.10 -17.76 -41.39
C SER A 10 24.55 -18.57 -40.17
N TYR A 11 23.21 -18.77 -40.11
CA TYR A 11 22.43 -19.96 -39.68
C TYR A 11 22.53 -20.52 -38.24
N GLN A 12 21.44 -20.40 -37.45
CA GLN A 12 20.34 -21.37 -37.20
C GLN A 12 20.70 -22.45 -36.17
N ASP A 13 19.99 -22.49 -35.03
CA ASP A 13 19.31 -23.72 -34.61
C ASP A 13 18.05 -23.43 -33.80
N LEU A 14 17.05 -24.29 -34.04
CA LEU A 14 15.67 -24.24 -33.60
C LEU A 14 15.56 -24.87 -32.20
N GLY A 15 15.03 -24.12 -31.23
CA GLY A 15 14.67 -24.62 -29.91
C GLY A 15 13.16 -24.59 -29.72
N ASP A 16 12.57 -25.76 -29.55
CA ASP A 16 11.15 -26.04 -29.49
C ASP A 16 10.33 -25.16 -28.55
N SER A 17 9.19 -24.72 -29.08
CA SER A 17 8.07 -24.12 -28.38
C SER A 17 7.39 -25.09 -27.43
N VAL A 18 7.50 -24.85 -26.12
CA VAL A 18 6.53 -25.32 -25.12
C VAL A 18 5.69 -24.11 -24.70
N PRO A 19 4.41 -24.01 -25.08
CA PRO A 19 3.54 -23.02 -24.50
C PRO A 19 3.11 -23.54 -23.13
N ALA A 20 3.89 -23.24 -22.09
CA ALA A 20 3.37 -23.28 -20.74
C ALA A 20 2.30 -22.18 -20.66
N SER A 21 1.04 -22.56 -20.86
CA SER A 21 -0.11 -21.74 -20.52
C SER A 21 -0.11 -21.56 -19.00
N ALA A 22 0.73 -20.68 -18.50
CA ALA A 22 0.54 -20.04 -17.22
C ALA A 22 -0.75 -19.22 -17.37
N GLN A 23 -1.87 -19.83 -17.00
CA GLN A 23 -3.04 -19.08 -16.59
C GLN A 23 -2.57 -18.17 -15.45
N GLN A 24 -2.19 -16.94 -15.80
CA GLN A 24 -2.12 -15.84 -14.86
C GLN A 24 -3.52 -15.67 -14.31
N TYR A 25 -3.85 -16.41 -13.26
CA TYR A 25 -4.90 -16.02 -12.35
C TYR A 25 -4.55 -14.62 -11.88
N ASP A 26 -5.50 -13.70 -12.02
CA ASP A 26 -5.36 -12.32 -11.60
C ASP A 26 -5.15 -12.28 -10.07
N ASP A 27 -3.88 -12.38 -9.66
CA ASP A 27 -3.45 -12.57 -8.27
C ASP A 27 -3.88 -11.39 -7.39
N SER A 28 -4.09 -10.23 -8.02
CA SER A 28 -4.65 -9.01 -7.42
C SER A 28 -6.08 -9.20 -6.89
N ALA A 29 -6.88 -10.10 -7.47
CA ALA A 29 -8.23 -10.40 -6.99
C ALA A 29 -8.22 -11.29 -5.73
N LEU A 30 -7.28 -12.25 -5.69
CA LEU A 30 -7.01 -13.15 -4.56
C LEU A 30 -6.34 -12.42 -3.39
N GLU A 31 -5.48 -11.45 -3.66
CA GLU A 31 -4.80 -10.63 -2.65
C GLU A 31 -5.79 -9.98 -1.69
N GLY A 32 -6.88 -9.42 -2.22
CA GLY A 32 -7.88 -8.79 -1.38
C GLY A 32 -8.87 -9.76 -0.72
N VAL A 33 -8.98 -11.01 -1.20
CA VAL A 33 -9.61 -12.09 -0.43
C VAL A 33 -8.73 -12.43 0.78
N ALA A 34 -7.41 -12.55 0.57
CA ALA A 34 -6.45 -12.81 1.64
C ALA A 34 -6.43 -11.70 2.70
N ALA A 35 -6.51 -10.43 2.29
CA ALA A 35 -6.60 -9.30 3.21
C ALA A 35 -7.87 -9.37 4.10
N ASN A 36 -9.02 -9.69 3.50
CA ASN A 36 -10.28 -9.84 4.23
C ASN A 36 -10.23 -11.03 5.20
N VAL A 37 -9.62 -12.16 4.81
CA VAL A 37 -9.42 -13.31 5.69
C VAL A 37 -8.50 -12.95 6.87
N LYS A 38 -7.41 -12.21 6.64
CA LYS A 38 -6.54 -11.70 7.72
C LYS A 38 -7.30 -10.79 8.69
N LEU A 39 -8.16 -9.91 8.19
CA LEU A 39 -9.00 -9.05 9.02
C LEU A 39 -10.00 -9.86 9.85
N LEU A 40 -10.62 -10.88 9.26
CA LEU A 40 -11.54 -11.79 9.96
C LEU A 40 -10.84 -12.50 11.12
N LEU A 41 -9.64 -13.04 10.88
CA LEU A 41 -8.84 -13.70 11.92
C LEU A 41 -8.51 -12.74 13.08
N LYS A 42 -8.18 -11.49 12.77
CA LYS A 42 -7.93 -10.45 13.78
C LYS A 42 -9.19 -10.16 14.62
N LEU A 43 -10.35 -9.99 13.97
CA LEU A 43 -11.62 -9.76 14.67
C LEU A 43 -12.00 -10.94 15.57
N ILE A 44 -11.79 -12.18 15.11
CA ILE A 44 -12.02 -13.39 15.89
C ILE A 44 -11.12 -13.42 17.13
N GLN A 45 -9.85 -13.06 16.98
CA GLN A 45 -8.91 -12.99 18.09
C GLN A 45 -9.30 -11.91 19.10
N ASP A 46 -9.63 -10.70 18.65
CA ASP A 46 -10.10 -9.60 19.50
C ASP A 46 -11.37 -9.99 20.26
N HIS A 47 -12.29 -10.69 19.60
CA HIS A 47 -13.51 -11.19 20.22
C HIS A 47 -13.23 -12.28 21.27
N LYS A 48 -12.31 -13.21 20.98
CA LYS A 48 -11.89 -14.26 21.90
C LYS A 48 -11.26 -13.68 23.16
N ASP A 49 -10.38 -12.69 23.02
CA ASP A 49 -9.71 -12.07 24.16
C ASP A 49 -10.65 -11.18 24.98
N ALA A 50 -11.63 -10.54 24.33
CA ALA A 50 -12.68 -9.83 25.03
C ALA A 50 -13.62 -10.77 25.83
N CYS A 51 -13.92 -11.96 25.29
CA CYS A 51 -14.73 -12.97 26.00
C CYS A 51 -14.02 -13.53 27.25
N LYS A 52 -12.68 -13.60 27.26
CA LYS A 52 -11.91 -14.08 28.44
C LYS A 52 -11.95 -13.11 29.62
N LYS A 53 -12.27 -11.82 29.41
CA LYS A 53 -12.27 -10.79 30.46
C LYS A 53 -13.54 -10.75 31.31
N GLY A 54 -14.49 -11.68 31.11
CA GLY A 54 -15.62 -11.94 32.02
C GLY A 54 -16.67 -10.83 32.18
N GLN A 55 -16.48 -9.65 31.60
CA GLN A 55 -17.48 -8.58 31.63
C GLN A 55 -18.54 -8.74 30.53
N LYS A 56 -19.77 -8.27 30.80
CA LYS A 56 -20.82 -8.08 29.79
C LYS A 56 -20.32 -7.11 28.73
N ASP A 57 -19.76 -7.66 27.68
CA ASP A 57 -19.19 -6.90 26.58
C ASP A 57 -20.30 -6.31 25.71
N SER A 58 -20.59 -5.03 25.91
CA SER A 58 -21.57 -4.26 25.14
C SER A 58 -21.23 -4.17 23.65
N ARG A 59 -19.96 -4.42 23.27
CA ARG A 59 -19.47 -4.39 21.88
C ARG A 59 -19.42 -5.78 21.24
N ARG A 60 -19.84 -6.84 21.96
CA ARG A 60 -19.91 -8.21 21.44
C ARG A 60 -20.71 -8.30 20.14
N MET A 61 -21.90 -7.70 20.12
CA MET A 61 -22.79 -7.69 18.96
C MET A 61 -22.14 -6.96 17.78
N LEU A 62 -21.48 -5.82 18.04
CA LEU A 62 -20.79 -5.04 17.02
C LEU A 62 -19.64 -5.83 16.38
N ARG A 63 -18.83 -6.55 17.17
CA ARG A 63 -17.75 -7.39 16.63
C ARG A 63 -18.27 -8.56 15.80
N VAL A 64 -19.36 -9.21 16.23
CA VAL A 64 -20.00 -10.29 15.47
C VAL A 64 -20.59 -9.76 14.15
N ALA A 65 -21.23 -8.59 14.16
CA ALA A 65 -21.70 -7.94 12.95
C ALA A 65 -20.55 -7.63 11.98
N GLY A 66 -19.43 -7.12 12.50
CA GLY A 66 -18.21 -6.88 11.72
C GLY A 66 -17.64 -8.16 11.07
N MET A 67 -17.59 -9.27 11.81
CA MET A 67 -17.18 -10.58 11.25
C MET A 67 -18.09 -11.01 10.09
N MET A 68 -19.41 -10.83 10.25
CA MET A 68 -20.40 -11.20 9.24
C MET A 68 -20.22 -10.39 7.95
N THR A 69 -20.02 -9.07 8.07
CA THR A 69 -19.74 -8.19 6.92
C THR A 69 -18.46 -8.59 6.19
N VAL A 70 -17.40 -8.94 6.92
CA VAL A 70 -16.15 -9.40 6.29
C VAL A 70 -16.36 -10.73 5.55
N LEU A 71 -17.12 -11.67 6.11
CA LEU A 71 -17.47 -12.92 5.44
C LEU A 71 -18.29 -12.69 4.16
N ASP A 72 -19.23 -11.75 4.17
CA ASP A 72 -19.99 -11.38 2.98
C ASP A 72 -19.08 -10.80 1.89
N ASN A 73 -18.16 -9.92 2.26
CA ASN A 73 -17.16 -9.39 1.33
C ASN A 73 -16.24 -10.48 0.76
N VAL A 74 -15.81 -11.45 1.57
CA VAL A 74 -15.03 -12.61 1.07
C VAL A 74 -15.85 -13.41 0.06
N ARG A 75 -17.12 -13.72 0.40
CA ARG A 75 -18.03 -14.48 -0.46
C ARG A 75 -18.23 -13.80 -1.81
N ASP A 76 -18.50 -12.49 -1.82
CA ASP A 76 -18.77 -11.75 -3.05
C ASP A 76 -17.53 -11.64 -3.93
N ARG A 77 -16.35 -11.47 -3.33
CA ARG A 77 -15.08 -11.46 -4.06
C ARG A 77 -14.74 -12.82 -4.65
N ILE A 78 -14.96 -13.92 -3.92
CA ILE A 78 -14.76 -15.27 -4.44
C ILE A 78 -15.70 -15.54 -5.62
N LYS A 79 -16.99 -15.18 -5.51
CA LYS A 79 -17.95 -15.29 -6.63
C LYS A 79 -17.49 -14.50 -7.85
N LYS A 80 -16.97 -13.29 -7.63
CA LYS A 80 -16.44 -12.44 -8.70
C LYS A 80 -15.22 -13.09 -9.36
N CYS A 81 -14.28 -13.64 -8.59
CA CYS A 81 -13.11 -14.37 -9.10
C CYS A 81 -13.49 -15.61 -9.92
N GLN A 82 -14.52 -16.35 -9.50
CA GLN A 82 -15.00 -17.53 -10.23
C GLN A 82 -15.72 -17.17 -11.55
N SER A 83 -16.23 -15.95 -11.70
CA SER A 83 -16.91 -15.49 -12.92
C SER A 83 -15.98 -15.10 -14.07
N PHE A 84 -14.67 -14.95 -13.82
CA PHE A 84 -13.66 -14.59 -14.83
C PHE A 84 -13.18 -15.76 -15.70
N GLY A 85 -13.48 -17.02 -15.32
CA GLY A 85 -13.00 -18.21 -16.04
C GLY A 85 -13.78 -18.61 -17.30
N ASN A 86 -14.91 -17.97 -17.63
CA ASN A 86 -15.85 -18.44 -18.66
C ASN A 86 -16.02 -17.51 -19.88
N LYS A 87 -14.99 -16.75 -20.28
CA LYS A 87 -15.04 -15.99 -21.54
C LYS A 87 -13.74 -16.14 -22.33
N SER A 88 -13.78 -17.05 -23.30
CA SER A 88 -12.76 -17.29 -24.32
C SER A 88 -12.37 -16.01 -25.07
N SER A 89 -11.05 -15.83 -25.20
CA SER A 89 -10.32 -15.15 -26.28
C SER A 89 -11.14 -14.57 -27.44
N GLN A 90 -11.33 -13.25 -27.46
CA GLN A 90 -11.35 -12.47 -28.71
C GLN A 90 -11.41 -10.97 -28.39
N ALA A 91 -10.29 -10.41 -27.93
CA ALA A 91 -10.16 -8.95 -27.83
C ALA A 91 -8.71 -8.52 -28.06
N GLU A 92 -8.06 -9.06 -29.10
CA GLU A 92 -6.92 -8.40 -29.71
C GLU A 92 -7.42 -7.27 -30.62
N LEU A 93 -7.33 -6.06 -30.08
CA LEU A 93 -6.89 -4.83 -30.77
C LEU A 93 -6.93 -4.87 -32.31
N ARG A 94 -8.08 -4.51 -32.90
CA ARG A 94 -8.10 -3.90 -34.24
C ARG A 94 -8.36 -2.41 -34.14
N ARG A 95 -7.24 -1.67 -34.13
CA ARG A 95 -7.15 -0.23 -34.37
C ARG A 95 -7.55 0.08 -35.81
N CYS A 96 -8.47 1.04 -35.94
CA CYS A 96 -8.66 2.04 -37.00
C CYS A 96 -8.74 1.65 -38.50
N ASN A 97 -9.76 2.28 -39.13
CA ASN A 97 -9.89 2.73 -40.52
C ASN A 97 -10.39 1.74 -41.59
N THR A 98 -11.60 2.02 -42.13
CA THR A 98 -11.82 2.20 -43.57
C THR A 98 -13.19 2.84 -43.87
N ASP A 99 -13.13 4.09 -44.35
CA ASP A 99 -13.93 4.79 -45.36
C ASP A 99 -15.42 4.46 -45.57
N VAL A 100 -16.25 5.46 -45.23
CA VAL A 100 -17.63 5.60 -45.72
C VAL A 100 -17.58 6.01 -47.19
N LYS A 101 -17.90 5.09 -48.11
CA LYS A 101 -18.30 5.44 -49.48
C LYS A 101 -19.82 5.60 -49.54
N ALA A 102 -20.26 6.81 -49.89
CA ALA A 102 -21.61 7.11 -50.31
C ALA A 102 -21.79 6.66 -51.78
N ASN A 103 -22.83 5.89 -52.07
CA ASN A 103 -23.34 5.67 -53.42
C ASN A 103 -24.76 6.27 -53.53
N PRO A 104 -25.12 6.91 -54.67
CA PRO A 104 -26.46 7.43 -54.90
C PRO A 104 -27.42 6.32 -55.36
N PRO A 105 -28.75 6.48 -55.21
CA PRO A 105 -29.70 5.44 -55.57
C PRO A 105 -30.04 5.49 -57.07
N GLN A 106 -29.88 4.37 -57.78
CA GLN A 106 -30.51 4.16 -59.07
C GLN A 106 -31.86 3.46 -58.88
N ASP A 107 -32.89 4.12 -59.41
CA ASP A 107 -34.23 3.56 -59.61
C ASP A 107 -34.19 2.33 -60.51
N LYS A 108 -34.83 1.23 -60.06
CA LYS A 108 -35.82 0.46 -60.84
C LYS A 108 -36.41 -0.68 -59.98
N LYS A 109 -37.70 -0.54 -59.67
CA LYS A 109 -38.55 -1.55 -59.03
C LYS A 109 -38.50 -2.88 -59.80
N SER A 110 -38.15 -3.95 -59.09
CA SER A 110 -38.62 -5.31 -59.39
C SER A 110 -39.20 -5.90 -58.10
N ALA A 111 -40.45 -6.39 -58.16
CA ALA A 111 -41.19 -6.88 -57.00
C ALA A 111 -40.62 -8.18 -56.38
N ALA A 112 -39.59 -8.77 -56.99
CA ALA A 112 -38.82 -9.89 -56.44
C ALA A 112 -37.61 -9.44 -55.59
N GLY A 113 -37.12 -8.20 -55.76
CA GLY A 113 -36.00 -7.64 -54.99
C GLY A 113 -36.42 -6.97 -53.68
N ILE A 114 -37.68 -6.55 -53.56
CA ILE A 114 -38.19 -5.84 -52.37
C ILE A 114 -38.18 -6.74 -51.13
N ALA A 115 -38.50 -8.03 -51.28
CA ALA A 115 -38.51 -8.98 -50.16
C ALA A 115 -37.08 -9.34 -49.68
N ASP A 116 -36.09 -9.33 -50.58
CA ASP A 116 -34.69 -9.59 -50.24
C ASP A 116 -34.03 -8.35 -49.63
N ASP A 117 -34.34 -7.16 -50.15
CA ASP A 117 -33.89 -5.88 -49.61
C ASP A 117 -34.51 -5.58 -48.24
N GLU A 118 -35.79 -5.93 -48.03
CA GLU A 118 -36.44 -5.84 -46.72
C GLU A 118 -35.85 -6.83 -45.71
N LYS A 119 -35.52 -8.04 -46.14
CA LYS A 119 -34.81 -9.03 -45.30
C LYS A 119 -33.41 -8.56 -44.93
N GLU A 120 -32.68 -7.93 -45.85
CA GLU A 120 -31.37 -7.34 -45.57
C GLU A 120 -31.49 -6.13 -44.64
N ARG A 121 -32.50 -5.27 -44.83
CA ARG A 121 -32.83 -4.15 -43.95
C ARG A 121 -33.14 -4.62 -42.53
N LEU A 122 -34.01 -5.62 -42.38
CA LEU A 122 -34.35 -6.21 -41.08
C LEU A 122 -33.13 -6.84 -40.38
N ARG A 123 -32.20 -7.44 -41.14
CA ARG A 123 -30.93 -7.93 -40.58
C ARG A 123 -30.03 -6.79 -40.09
N LYS A 124 -29.94 -5.69 -40.85
CA LYS A 124 -29.21 -4.47 -40.45
C LYS A 124 -29.82 -3.86 -39.20
N ASP A 125 -31.15 -3.75 -39.14
CA ASP A 125 -31.88 -3.22 -37.98
C ASP A 125 -31.73 -4.11 -36.74
N LEU A 126 -31.79 -5.43 -36.89
CA LEU A 126 -31.53 -6.38 -35.81
C LEU A 126 -30.10 -6.25 -35.27
N ASN A 127 -29.11 -6.13 -36.16
CA ASN A 127 -27.71 -5.92 -35.76
C ASN A 127 -27.51 -4.56 -35.06
N ALA A 128 -28.17 -3.50 -35.55
CA ALA A 128 -28.15 -2.19 -34.92
C ALA A 128 -28.80 -2.23 -33.52
N SER A 129 -29.93 -2.92 -33.37
CA SER A 129 -30.61 -3.14 -32.08
C SER A 129 -29.75 -3.94 -31.11
N LEU A 130 -29.10 -5.02 -31.57
CA LEU A 130 -28.18 -5.80 -30.75
C LEU A 130 -26.96 -4.96 -30.32
N ALA A 131 -26.44 -4.09 -31.18
CA ALA A 131 -25.36 -3.18 -30.84
C ALA A 131 -25.81 -2.12 -29.83
N ALA A 132 -27.00 -1.55 -29.98
CA ALA A 132 -27.59 -0.60 -29.04
C ALA A 132 -27.80 -1.25 -27.66
N ARG A 133 -28.30 -2.49 -27.62
CA ARG A 133 -28.46 -3.26 -26.38
C ARG A 133 -27.13 -3.49 -25.67
N LYS A 134 -26.08 -3.91 -26.40
CA LYS A 134 -24.73 -4.09 -25.84
C LYS A 134 -24.16 -2.79 -25.29
N ARG A 135 -24.37 -1.65 -25.97
CA ARG A 135 -23.95 -0.33 -25.47
C ARG A 135 -24.67 0.05 -24.18
N LEU A 136 -25.98 -0.17 -24.10
CA LEU A 136 -26.77 0.07 -22.89
C LEU A 136 -26.31 -0.82 -21.73
N GLU A 137 -25.99 -2.09 -21.98
CA GLU A 137 -25.47 -3.01 -20.97
C GLU A 137 -24.13 -2.52 -20.39
N VAL A 138 -23.24 -2.01 -21.24
CA VAL A 138 -21.97 -1.40 -20.81
C VAL A 138 -22.21 -0.16 -19.95
N ILE A 139 -23.13 0.73 -20.36
CA ILE A 139 -23.46 1.94 -19.60
C ILE A 139 -24.09 1.61 -18.24
N CYS A 140 -25.03 0.66 -18.20
CA CYS A 140 -25.63 0.23 -16.94
C CYS A 140 -24.57 -0.38 -16.01
N SER A 141 -23.63 -1.14 -16.56
CA SER A 141 -22.51 -1.71 -15.80
C SER A 141 -21.56 -0.64 -15.28
N SER A 142 -21.25 0.41 -16.07
CA SER A 142 -20.38 1.49 -15.62
C SER A 142 -21.05 2.36 -14.56
N ILE A 143 -22.34 2.68 -14.72
CA ILE A 143 -23.13 3.43 -13.72
C ILE A 143 -23.22 2.66 -12.40
N GLY A 144 -23.39 1.34 -12.45
CA GLY A 144 -23.37 0.49 -11.25
C GLY A 144 -22.05 0.61 -10.48
N LYS A 145 -20.91 0.54 -11.19
CA LYS A 145 -19.58 0.72 -10.59
C LYS A 145 -19.39 2.12 -10.01
N GLU A 146 -19.83 3.15 -10.73
CA GLU A 146 -19.72 4.54 -10.28
C GLU A 146 -20.57 4.79 -9.02
N LYS A 147 -21.77 4.20 -8.96
CA LYS A 147 -22.62 4.20 -7.75
C LYS A 147 -21.92 3.53 -6.57
N GLU A 148 -21.28 2.40 -6.77
CA GLU A 148 -20.50 1.71 -5.72
C GLU A 148 -19.33 2.56 -5.22
N ILE A 149 -18.61 3.21 -6.13
CA ILE A 149 -17.51 4.13 -5.79
C ILE A 149 -18.04 5.31 -4.96
N MET A 150 -19.13 5.97 -5.41
CA MET A 150 -19.74 7.07 -4.66
C MET A 150 -20.23 6.64 -3.27
N ALA A 151 -20.83 5.45 -3.14
CA ALA A 151 -21.28 4.94 -1.86
C ALA A 151 -20.10 4.71 -0.89
N ALA A 152 -18.99 4.16 -1.39
CA ALA A 152 -17.77 3.99 -0.60
C ALA A 152 -17.17 5.33 -0.17
N GLU A 153 -17.15 6.32 -1.08
CA GLU A 153 -16.62 7.65 -0.78
C GLU A 153 -17.49 8.41 0.24
N LEU A 154 -18.82 8.30 0.13
CA LEU A 154 -19.76 8.84 1.10
C LEU A 154 -19.59 8.17 2.48
N ALA A 155 -19.42 6.85 2.52
CA ALA A 155 -19.18 6.14 3.78
C ALA A 155 -17.87 6.61 4.45
N ARG A 156 -16.81 6.81 3.66
CA ARG A 156 -15.53 7.34 4.13
C ARG A 156 -15.69 8.76 4.69
N LYS A 157 -16.37 9.65 3.96
CA LYS A 157 -16.62 11.03 4.39
C LYS A 157 -17.49 11.09 5.65
N ASN A 158 -18.47 10.21 5.77
CA ASN A 158 -19.32 10.14 6.95
C ASN A 158 -18.53 9.71 8.19
N TYR A 159 -17.58 8.77 8.03
CA TYR A 159 -16.66 8.38 9.09
C TYR A 159 -15.74 9.54 9.50
N GLU A 160 -15.11 10.22 8.53
CA GLU A 160 -14.26 11.40 8.79
C GLU A 160 -15.03 12.51 9.54
N LEU A 161 -16.28 12.78 9.14
CA LEU A 161 -17.14 13.75 9.84
C LEU A 161 -17.44 13.32 11.28
N SER A 162 -17.71 12.04 11.50
CA SER A 162 -17.98 11.51 12.84
C SER A 162 -16.77 11.66 13.78
N GLU A 163 -15.55 11.40 13.28
CA GLU A 163 -14.32 11.62 14.06
C GLU A 163 -14.10 13.12 14.38
N LEU A 164 -14.37 14.01 13.43
CA LEU A 164 -14.26 15.45 13.66
C LEU A 164 -15.31 15.95 14.66
N GLU A 165 -16.51 15.40 14.65
CA GLU A 165 -17.54 15.70 15.64
C GLU A 165 -17.13 15.27 17.04
N GLU A 166 -16.51 14.08 17.20
CA GLU A 166 -15.95 13.61 18.47
C GLU A 166 -14.88 14.57 18.99
N HIS A 167 -13.88 14.91 18.17
CA HIS A 167 -12.85 15.89 18.53
C HIS A 167 -13.44 17.26 18.90
N SER A 168 -14.48 17.72 18.19
CA SER A 168 -15.18 18.96 18.52
C SER A 168 -15.87 18.88 19.87
N ASN A 169 -16.49 17.75 20.20
CA ASN A 169 -17.15 17.53 21.48
C ASN A 169 -16.14 17.51 22.63
N ASP A 170 -14.99 16.84 22.46
CA ASP A 170 -13.91 16.83 23.45
C ASP A 170 -13.39 18.24 23.73
N LEU A 171 -13.14 19.03 22.68
CA LEU A 171 -12.71 20.41 22.83
C LEU A 171 -13.76 21.28 23.52
N ARG A 172 -15.05 21.07 23.25
CA ARG A 172 -16.13 21.77 23.96
C ARG A 172 -16.14 21.43 25.44
N GLU A 173 -15.92 20.16 25.80
CA GLU A 173 -15.91 19.73 27.20
C GLU A 173 -14.68 20.26 27.96
N GLN A 174 -13.51 20.26 27.31
CA GLN A 174 -12.31 20.91 27.85
C GLN A 174 -12.53 22.41 28.07
N ASN A 175 -13.13 23.10 27.10
CA ASN A 175 -13.46 24.53 27.24
C ASN A 175 -14.45 24.78 28.38
N ARG A 176 -15.48 23.95 28.56
CA ARG A 176 -16.39 24.05 29.70
C ARG A 176 -15.67 23.89 31.03
N THR A 177 -14.79 22.90 31.13
CA THR A 177 -13.98 22.66 32.34
C THR A 177 -13.07 23.84 32.66
N LEU A 178 -12.38 24.37 31.65
CA LEU A 178 -11.52 25.56 31.81
C LEU A 178 -12.34 26.78 32.23
N LEU A 179 -13.48 27.00 31.60
CA LEU A 179 -14.38 28.11 31.92
C LEU A 179 -14.93 28.00 33.35
N TRP A 180 -15.26 26.79 33.80
CA TRP A 180 -15.64 26.52 35.19
C TRP A 180 -14.50 26.88 36.16
N LYS A 181 -13.26 26.42 35.89
CA LYS A 181 -12.09 26.76 36.71
C LYS A 181 -11.80 28.26 36.75
N VAL A 182 -11.94 28.96 35.62
CA VAL A 182 -11.74 30.41 35.55
C VAL A 182 -12.77 31.13 36.43
N ARG A 183 -14.03 30.68 36.42
CA ARG A 183 -15.07 31.24 37.31
C ARG A 183 -14.81 30.94 38.78
N GLU A 184 -14.39 29.73 39.11
CA GLU A 184 -14.00 29.34 40.46
C GLU A 184 -12.84 30.21 40.98
N LEU A 185 -11.79 30.40 40.17
CA LEU A 185 -10.68 31.28 40.50
C LEU A 185 -11.08 32.75 40.62
N ALA A 186 -12.01 33.23 39.78
CA ALA A 186 -12.54 34.59 39.87
C ALA A 186 -13.32 34.79 41.19
N ALA A 187 -14.20 33.83 41.54
CA ALA A 187 -14.95 33.85 42.79
C ALA A 187 -14.01 33.77 44.01
N GLU A 188 -13.01 32.89 44.00
CA GLU A 188 -12.02 32.81 45.08
C GLU A 188 -11.27 34.12 45.30
N ARG A 189 -10.96 34.85 44.21
CA ARG A 189 -10.31 36.17 44.31
C ARG A 189 -11.25 37.18 44.96
N GLU A 190 -12.52 37.19 44.58
CA GLU A 190 -13.54 38.07 45.19
C GLU A 190 -13.71 37.78 46.68
N TYR A 191 -13.83 36.51 47.08
CA TYR A 191 -13.90 36.11 48.50
C TYR A 191 -12.64 36.51 49.29
N LYS A 192 -11.44 36.30 48.73
CA LYS A 192 -10.17 36.67 49.37
C LYS A 192 -9.95 38.19 49.47
N THR A 193 -10.59 39.00 48.64
CA THR A 193 -10.58 40.47 48.80
C THR A 193 -11.48 40.97 49.93
N PHE A 194 -12.56 40.26 50.28
CA PHE A 194 -13.42 40.64 51.41
C PHE A 194 -12.84 40.24 52.78
N ASP A 195 -12.10 39.13 52.87
CA ASP A 195 -11.53 38.64 54.14
C ASP A 195 -10.18 39.27 54.53
N ASN A 196 -9.55 40.04 53.64
CA ASN A 196 -8.14 40.42 53.74
C ASN A 196 -7.91 41.94 53.79
N GLU A 197 -8.85 42.69 54.36
CA GLU A 197 -8.63 44.09 54.74
C GLU A 197 -7.67 44.25 55.93
N ASN A 198 -7.16 43.16 56.53
CA ASN A 198 -6.21 43.26 57.64
C ASN A 198 -4.93 42.44 57.45
N SER A 199 -3.90 43.16 56.97
CA SER A 199 -2.46 43.04 57.30
C SER A 199 -1.70 41.70 57.07
N LYS A 200 -0.63 41.79 56.25
CA LYS A 200 0.48 40.82 55.96
C LYS A 200 0.38 39.87 54.75
N ALA A 201 -0.71 39.84 53.99
CA ALA A 201 -0.82 38.92 52.86
C ALA A 201 0.06 39.26 51.64
N GLN A 202 0.50 40.51 51.49
CA GLN A 202 1.21 40.96 50.28
C GLN A 202 2.63 40.36 50.15
N GLY A 203 3.34 40.15 51.27
CA GLY A 203 4.66 39.49 51.28
C GLY A 203 4.58 37.99 51.03
N SER A 204 3.68 37.29 51.73
CA SER A 204 3.53 35.83 51.58
C SER A 204 2.99 35.41 50.20
N THR A 205 2.18 36.26 49.56
CA THR A 205 1.65 35.97 48.21
C THR A 205 2.74 36.13 47.15
N ALA A 206 3.60 37.14 47.28
CA ALA A 206 4.73 37.35 46.38
C ALA A 206 5.74 36.20 46.45
N ASP A 207 6.05 35.72 47.67
CA ASP A 207 6.95 34.58 47.87
C ASP A 207 6.38 33.28 47.30
N LEU A 208 5.08 33.03 47.49
CA LEU A 208 4.40 31.88 46.89
C LEU A 208 4.34 31.95 45.36
N GLN A 209 4.14 33.15 44.81
CA GLN A 209 4.16 33.39 43.36
C GLN A 209 5.56 33.16 42.78
N ALA A 210 6.61 33.66 43.45
CA ALA A 210 8.00 33.44 43.06
C ALA A 210 8.37 31.95 43.09
N ARG A 211 7.95 31.22 44.14
CA ARG A 211 8.16 29.77 44.25
C ARG A 211 7.42 28.98 43.18
N ASN A 212 6.17 29.33 42.89
CA ASN A 212 5.40 28.69 41.81
C ASN A 212 6.03 28.96 40.44
N LYS A 213 6.53 30.18 40.21
CA LYS A 213 7.24 30.52 38.98
C LYS A 213 8.51 29.68 38.84
N ALA A 214 9.34 29.59 39.89
CA ALA A 214 10.55 28.78 39.89
C ALA A 214 10.27 27.29 39.65
N LEU A 215 9.23 26.74 40.29
CA LEU A 215 8.79 25.35 40.08
C LEU A 215 8.27 25.12 38.66
N SER A 216 7.51 26.07 38.11
CA SER A 216 6.99 25.98 36.73
C SER A 216 8.11 26.02 35.71
N GLU A 217 9.12 26.88 35.89
CA GLU A 217 10.31 26.93 35.06
C GLU A 217 11.14 25.65 35.17
N GLN A 218 11.28 25.09 36.37
CA GLN A 218 11.97 23.82 36.58
C GLN A 218 11.23 22.66 35.91
N LEU A 219 9.90 22.61 36.02
CA LEU A 219 9.08 21.61 35.33
C LEU A 219 9.20 21.73 33.82
N LEU A 220 9.15 22.95 33.28
CA LEU A 220 9.32 23.20 31.85
C LEU A 220 10.69 22.70 31.37
N ARG A 221 11.78 22.99 32.11
CA ARG A 221 13.12 22.47 31.81
C ARG A 221 13.16 20.94 31.78
N TYR A 222 12.52 20.25 32.71
CA TYR A 222 12.47 18.78 32.71
C TYR A 222 11.64 18.23 31.53
N VAL A 223 10.52 18.86 31.20
CA VAL A 223 9.68 18.46 30.05
C VAL A 223 10.45 18.67 28.74
N ASP A 224 11.14 19.79 28.60
CA ASP A 224 11.96 20.08 27.41
C ASP A 224 13.17 19.15 27.32
N GLY A 225 13.83 18.86 28.45
CA GLY A 225 14.90 17.87 28.54
C GLY A 225 14.42 16.47 28.12
N TYR A 226 13.25 16.04 28.61
CA TYR A 226 12.66 14.77 28.22
C TYR A 226 12.27 14.74 26.74
N ARG A 227 11.69 15.82 26.21
CA ARG A 227 11.39 15.95 24.76
C ARG A 227 12.67 15.88 23.92
N SER A 228 13.74 16.52 24.37
CA SER A 228 15.06 16.48 23.73
C SER A 228 15.62 15.06 23.71
N MET A 229 15.67 14.41 24.87
CA MET A 229 16.12 13.02 24.99
C MET A 229 15.29 12.07 24.11
N LYS A 230 13.96 12.26 24.05
CA LYS A 230 13.06 11.47 23.20
C LYS A 230 13.33 11.67 21.71
N ARG A 231 13.70 12.88 21.27
CA ARG A 231 14.11 13.14 19.88
C ARG A 231 15.43 12.45 19.57
N ASN A 232 16.45 12.65 20.41
CA ASN A 232 17.76 12.02 20.24
C ASN A 232 17.67 10.50 20.20
N LEU A 233 16.85 9.88 21.08
CA LEU A 233 16.63 8.44 21.06
C LEU A 233 16.00 7.97 19.74
N ARG A 234 15.10 8.76 19.16
CA ARG A 234 14.51 8.45 17.85
C ARG A 234 15.55 8.57 16.75
N GLU A 235 16.36 9.63 16.75
CA GLU A 235 17.43 9.84 15.77
C GLU A 235 18.45 8.69 15.82
N ILE A 236 18.93 8.31 17.00
CA ILE A 236 19.85 7.18 17.18
C ILE A 236 19.23 5.86 16.68
N LYS A 237 17.92 5.65 16.90
CA LYS A 237 17.22 4.46 16.40
C LYS A 237 17.13 4.45 14.87
N GLU A 238 16.81 5.59 14.28
CA GLU A 238 16.73 5.73 12.83
C GLU A 238 18.10 5.51 12.18
N GLU A 239 19.15 6.15 12.72
CA GLU A 239 20.52 5.94 12.27
C GLU A 239 20.96 4.48 12.41
N ALA A 240 20.55 3.79 13.49
CA ALA A 240 20.83 2.37 13.67
C ALA A 240 20.08 1.47 12.67
N ILE A 241 18.88 1.86 12.24
CA ILE A 241 18.13 1.15 11.18
C ILE A 241 18.83 1.34 9.85
N VAL A 242 19.13 2.58 9.46
CA VAL A 242 19.84 2.89 8.21
C VAL A 242 21.21 2.19 8.16
N MET A 243 21.95 2.18 9.29
CA MET A 243 23.22 1.47 9.40
C MET A 243 23.05 -0.04 9.24
N ARG A 244 21.94 -0.62 9.72
CA ARG A 244 21.66 -2.05 9.53
C ARG A 244 21.37 -2.37 8.07
N GLU A 245 20.53 -1.58 7.41
CA GLU A 245 20.19 -1.75 5.99
C GLU A 245 21.45 -1.68 5.12
N THR A 246 22.32 -0.70 5.36
CA THR A 246 23.61 -0.58 4.64
C THR A 246 24.56 -1.75 4.89
N VAL A 247 24.65 -2.27 6.13
CA VAL A 247 25.46 -3.45 6.45
C VAL A 247 24.87 -4.71 5.79
N GLU A 248 23.55 -4.83 5.70
CA GLU A 248 22.85 -5.93 5.01
C GLU A 248 23.13 -5.90 3.50
N GLU A 249 23.00 -4.73 2.85
CA GLU A 249 23.35 -4.55 1.43
C GLU A 249 24.83 -4.88 1.17
N MET A 250 25.74 -4.45 2.05
CA MET A 250 27.15 -4.83 1.95
C MET A 250 27.36 -6.34 2.10
N SER A 251 26.60 -6.99 2.98
CA SER A 251 26.65 -8.45 3.17
C SER A 251 26.27 -9.19 1.90
N GLU A 252 25.19 -8.76 1.23
CA GLU A 252 24.74 -9.36 -0.02
C GLU A 252 25.78 -9.18 -1.13
N LYS A 253 26.38 -7.99 -1.27
CA LYS A 253 27.41 -7.72 -2.28
C LYS A 253 28.70 -8.52 -2.04
N VAL A 254 29.12 -8.67 -0.78
CA VAL A 254 30.30 -9.48 -0.42
C VAL A 254 30.03 -10.95 -0.70
N ALA A 255 28.84 -11.47 -0.35
CA ALA A 255 28.47 -12.85 -0.63
C ALA A 255 28.42 -13.14 -2.14
N ALA A 256 27.77 -12.28 -2.92
CA ALA A 256 27.74 -12.40 -4.38
C ALA A 256 29.14 -12.32 -4.99
N GLY A 257 29.99 -11.39 -4.54
CA GLY A 257 31.37 -11.27 -5.01
C GLY A 257 32.19 -12.53 -4.72
N LEU A 258 32.03 -13.10 -3.52
CA LEU A 258 32.69 -14.35 -3.13
C LEU A 258 32.24 -15.54 -4.00
N GLU A 259 30.95 -15.64 -4.31
CA GLU A 259 30.43 -16.65 -5.25
C GLU A 259 31.03 -16.51 -6.65
N HIS A 260 31.15 -15.29 -7.18
CA HIS A 260 31.77 -15.04 -8.47
C HIS A 260 33.26 -15.43 -8.49
N VAL A 261 34.00 -15.11 -7.42
CA VAL A 261 35.42 -15.49 -7.29
C VAL A 261 35.56 -17.01 -7.25
N ARG A 262 34.68 -17.72 -6.52
CA ARG A 262 34.65 -19.18 -6.48
C ARG A 262 34.34 -19.80 -7.85
N ALA A 263 33.41 -19.21 -8.61
CA ALA A 263 33.10 -19.66 -9.97
C ALA A 263 34.31 -19.48 -10.91
N LEU A 264 34.95 -18.30 -10.91
CA LEU A 264 36.16 -18.04 -11.70
C LEU A 264 37.31 -18.97 -11.32
N LYS A 265 37.49 -19.24 -10.02
CA LYS A 265 38.50 -20.18 -9.53
C LYS A 265 38.26 -21.61 -10.05
N GLN A 266 37.00 -22.04 -10.15
CA GLN A 266 36.63 -23.33 -10.72
C GLN A 266 36.90 -23.39 -12.23
N GLU A 267 36.57 -22.34 -12.98
CA GLU A 267 36.84 -22.24 -14.42
C GLU A 267 38.36 -22.34 -14.71
N ILE A 268 39.17 -21.59 -13.95
CA ILE A 268 40.65 -21.62 -14.04
C ILE A 268 41.22 -22.99 -13.64
N GLN A 269 40.55 -23.78 -12.81
CA GLN A 269 40.99 -25.15 -12.49
C GLN A 269 40.71 -26.15 -13.62
N THR A 270 39.72 -25.86 -14.48
CA THR A 270 39.35 -26.75 -15.60
C THR A 270 40.17 -26.51 -16.87
N GLU A 271 40.80 -25.35 -17.03
CA GLU A 271 41.71 -25.05 -18.15
C GLU A 271 43.17 -25.47 -17.82
N SER A 272 43.93 -25.92 -18.84
CA SER A 272 45.21 -26.65 -18.73
C SER A 272 46.38 -25.89 -18.07
N ASP A 273 47.29 -26.64 -17.43
CA ASP A 273 48.48 -26.16 -16.69
C ASP A 273 49.51 -25.38 -17.55
N SER A 274 49.29 -24.07 -17.65
CA SER A 274 50.28 -23.08 -18.11
C SER A 274 50.80 -22.29 -16.90
N ASP A 275 52.07 -21.87 -16.91
CA ASP A 275 52.65 -21.05 -15.83
C ASP A 275 51.89 -19.74 -15.58
N GLN A 276 51.25 -19.17 -16.62
CA GLN A 276 50.35 -18.01 -16.47
C GLN A 276 49.07 -18.35 -15.68
N LEU A 277 48.58 -19.59 -15.80
CA LEU A 277 47.39 -20.06 -15.09
C LEU A 277 47.69 -20.27 -13.59
N ILE A 278 48.92 -20.63 -13.23
CA ILE A 278 49.35 -20.77 -11.83
C ILE A 278 49.28 -19.42 -11.11
N ILE A 279 49.76 -18.35 -11.75
CA ILE A 279 49.68 -16.97 -11.22
C ILE A 279 48.21 -16.54 -11.07
N CYS A 280 47.35 -16.88 -12.02
CA CYS A 280 45.90 -16.62 -11.92
C CYS A 280 45.22 -17.43 -10.80
N LYS A 281 45.62 -18.68 -10.55
CA LYS A 281 45.12 -19.52 -9.43
C LYS A 281 45.51 -18.94 -8.07
N GLU A 282 46.75 -18.45 -7.94
CA GLU A 282 47.23 -17.81 -6.71
C GLU A 282 46.51 -16.47 -6.48
N GLY A 283 46.44 -15.60 -7.49
CA GLY A 283 45.73 -14.32 -7.41
C GLY A 283 44.23 -14.45 -7.13
N THR A 284 43.56 -15.47 -7.68
CA THR A 284 42.13 -15.74 -7.35
C THR A 284 41.96 -16.27 -5.93
N SER A 285 42.92 -17.00 -5.38
CA SER A 285 42.89 -17.47 -3.99
C SER A 285 43.12 -16.33 -2.99
N GLU A 286 44.00 -15.38 -3.31
CA GLU A 286 44.19 -14.17 -2.51
C GLU A 286 42.93 -13.30 -2.47
N VAL A 287 42.27 -13.13 -3.62
CA VAL A 287 41.01 -12.37 -3.71
C VAL A 287 39.89 -13.08 -2.94
N GLU A 288 39.77 -14.42 -3.04
CA GLU A 288 38.81 -15.20 -2.25
C GLU A 288 38.98 -14.97 -0.75
N HIS A 289 40.23 -15.05 -0.26
CA HIS A 289 40.55 -14.81 1.15
C HIS A 289 40.13 -13.39 1.61
N VAL A 290 40.30 -12.37 0.76
CA VAL A 290 39.85 -11.00 1.08
C VAL A 290 38.33 -10.95 1.23
N PHE A 291 37.58 -11.59 0.33
CA PHE A 291 36.11 -11.64 0.43
C PHE A 291 35.64 -12.43 1.67
N GLU A 292 36.30 -13.52 2.04
CA GLU A 292 36.02 -14.27 3.28
C GLU A 292 36.27 -13.42 4.53
N CYS A 293 37.35 -12.63 4.53
CA CYS A 293 37.62 -11.68 5.63
C CYS A 293 36.54 -10.60 5.74
N LEU A 294 36.07 -10.07 4.61
CA LEU A 294 34.98 -9.08 4.56
C LEU A 294 33.66 -9.68 5.03
N GLU A 295 33.34 -10.92 4.64
CA GLU A 295 32.13 -11.63 5.05
C GLU A 295 32.09 -11.83 6.57
N MET A 296 33.22 -12.25 7.16
CA MET A 296 33.35 -12.35 8.62
C MET A 296 33.19 -10.99 9.31
N LEU A 297 33.77 -9.93 8.75
CA LEU A 297 33.71 -8.59 9.31
C LEU A 297 32.28 -8.04 9.27
N VAL A 298 31.57 -8.18 8.15
CA VAL A 298 30.17 -7.76 8.00
C VAL A 298 29.25 -8.56 8.92
N SER A 299 29.43 -9.88 9.01
CA SER A 299 28.66 -10.76 9.90
C SER A 299 28.78 -10.36 11.37
N LYS A 300 30.00 -10.00 11.82
CA LYS A 300 30.26 -9.55 13.19
C LYS A 300 29.53 -8.24 13.53
N HIS A 301 29.38 -7.35 12.56
CA HIS A 301 28.69 -6.06 12.75
C HIS A 301 27.17 -6.19 12.58
N GLY A 302 26.68 -7.13 11.76
CA GLY A 302 25.25 -7.41 11.58
C GLY A 302 24.57 -8.10 12.78
N GLN A 303 25.31 -8.93 13.54
CA GLN A 303 24.76 -9.70 14.67
C GLN A 303 24.67 -8.95 16.01
N ARG A 304 25.17 -7.71 16.09
CA ARG A 304 25.16 -6.93 17.33
C ARG A 304 23.73 -6.48 17.65
N LYS A 305 23.00 -7.28 18.43
CA LYS A 305 21.71 -6.90 19.03
C LYS A 305 21.96 -5.81 20.08
N MET A 306 21.36 -4.64 19.88
CA MET A 306 21.22 -3.57 20.88
C MET A 306 19.85 -3.69 21.54
#